data_AF-A0A1B8YJS5-F1
#
_entry.id   AF-A0A1B8YJS5-F1
#
_cell.length_a   1.000
_cell.length_b   1.000
_cell.length_c   1.000
_cell.angle_alpha   90.00
_cell.angle_beta   90.00
_cell.angle_gamma   90.00
#
_symmetry.space_group_name_H-M   'P 1'
#
loop_
_entity.id
_entity.type
_entity.pdbx_description
1 polymer ?
#
loop_
_entity_poly.entity_id
_entity_poly.type
_entity_poly.pdbx_seq_one_letter_code
_entity_poly.pdbx_strand_id
1 'polypeptide(L)'
;MVSPIRSFIEADALFNQNGTSLNLVRGFPGKGIKVWGCRTLDNLPGSPWRYIQTRRLVSYIEAHITRLGRAFIFEPNNAITWMKLKGQTYNWLHQLWLKGGLSGTQEERAFDILLGVNESMSEADLRAGKMIMKIKLALLIPAEFIELNLTFDARTGITGLN
;
A
#
# COMPACT_ATOMS: atom_id res chain seq x y z
N MET A 1 -5.76 27.19 -24.55
CA MET A 1 -4.68 27.13 -23.53
C MET A 1 -5.38 27.14 -22.17
N VAL A 2 -5.24 26.09 -21.35
CA VAL A 2 -5.89 26.03 -20.03
C VAL A 2 -5.09 26.91 -19.08
N SER A 3 -5.60 28.10 -18.78
CA SER A 3 -5.02 28.98 -17.76
C SER A 3 -5.52 28.58 -16.37
N PRO A 4 -4.68 28.66 -15.32
CA PRO A 4 -5.12 28.38 -13.96
C PRO A 4 -6.17 29.40 -13.51
N ILE A 5 -7.33 28.92 -13.04
CA ILE A 5 -8.47 29.74 -12.60
C ILE A 5 -8.19 30.41 -11.25
N ARG A 6 -7.26 29.88 -10.45
CA ARG A 6 -6.91 30.39 -9.11
C ARG A 6 -5.41 30.47 -8.91
N SER A 7 -4.98 31.46 -8.12
CA SER A 7 -3.58 31.67 -7.75
C SER A 7 -3.06 30.53 -6.86
N PHE A 8 -1.73 30.40 -6.79
CA PHE A 8 -1.10 29.33 -6.01
C PHE A 8 -1.37 29.47 -4.50
N ILE A 9 -1.59 30.69 -4.01
CA ILE A 9 -1.84 31.03 -2.60
C ILE A 9 -3.25 30.62 -2.19
N GLU A 10 -4.24 30.87 -3.04
CA GLU A 10 -5.65 30.51 -2.79
C GLU A 10 -5.90 28.99 -2.87
N ALA A 11 -5.05 28.26 -3.58
CA ALA A 11 -5.19 26.81 -3.74
C ALA A 11 -4.97 26.04 -2.43
N ASP A 12 -4.31 26.65 -1.43
CA ASP A 12 -4.01 25.96 -0.17
C ASP A 12 -5.29 25.64 0.62
N ALA A 13 -6.28 26.53 0.54
CA ALA A 13 -7.61 26.33 1.12
C ALA A 13 -8.40 25.16 0.47
N LEU A 14 -7.99 24.69 -0.70
CA LEU A 14 -8.60 23.52 -1.36
C LEU A 14 -8.10 22.19 -0.77
N PHE A 15 -6.98 22.19 -0.02
CA PHE A 15 -6.52 21.01 0.71
C PHE A 15 -7.30 20.86 2.03
N ASN A 16 -8.56 20.45 1.92
CA ASN A 16 -9.28 20.02 3.12
C ASN A 16 -8.66 18.72 3.64
N GLN A 17 -7.93 18.81 4.76
CA GLN A 17 -7.27 17.66 5.36
C GLN A 17 -8.26 16.65 5.95
N ASN A 18 -9.44 17.12 6.37
CA ASN A 18 -10.44 16.36 7.13
C ASN A 18 -11.75 16.11 6.35
N GLY A 19 -11.87 16.61 5.12
CA GLY A 19 -13.04 16.42 4.26
C GLY A 19 -12.70 15.68 2.97
N THR A 20 -13.61 15.72 1.98
CA THR A 20 -13.38 15.09 0.68
C THR A 20 -12.12 15.64 0.03
N SER A 21 -11.12 14.79 -0.19
CA SER A 21 -9.87 15.20 -0.81
C SER A 21 -9.97 15.09 -2.34
N LEU A 22 -9.54 16.14 -3.02
CA LEU A 22 -9.40 16.16 -4.48
C LEU A 22 -7.91 16.23 -4.84
N ASN A 23 -7.48 15.40 -5.79
CA ASN A 23 -6.12 15.45 -6.32
C ASN A 23 -6.03 16.58 -7.34
N LEU A 24 -5.28 17.63 -7.02
CA LEU A 24 -5.21 18.83 -7.86
C LEU A 24 -4.29 18.63 -9.06
N VAL A 25 -4.51 19.39 -10.13
CA VAL A 25 -3.56 19.52 -11.24
C VAL A 25 -3.05 20.96 -11.24
N ARG A 26 -1.74 21.14 -11.05
CA ARG A 26 -1.14 22.46 -10.79
C ARG A 26 0.01 22.75 -11.74
N GLY A 27 0.11 24.00 -12.18
CA GLY A 27 1.28 24.53 -12.88
C GLY A 27 2.35 25.00 -11.90
N PHE A 28 3.58 24.58 -12.12
CA PHE A 28 4.75 24.97 -11.34
C PHE A 28 5.74 25.75 -12.23
N PRO A 29 6.21 26.94 -11.82
CA PRO A 29 7.26 27.66 -12.53
C PRO A 29 8.49 26.77 -12.75
N GLY A 30 8.97 26.69 -14.00
CA GLY A 30 10.13 25.88 -14.39
C GLY A 30 9.93 24.35 -14.41
N LYS A 31 8.79 23.82 -13.91
CA LYS A 31 8.51 22.37 -13.86
C LYS A 31 7.28 21.94 -14.68
N GLY A 32 6.49 22.90 -15.15
CA GLY A 32 5.28 22.65 -15.95
C GLY A 32 4.09 22.18 -15.11
N ILE A 33 3.12 21.53 -15.76
CA ILE A 33 1.90 21.04 -15.12
C ILE A 33 2.15 19.66 -14.48
N LYS A 34 1.73 19.48 -13.23
CA LYS A 34 1.86 18.22 -12.46
C LYS A 34 0.56 17.89 -11.73
N VAL A 35 0.30 16.60 -11.56
CA VAL A 35 -0.71 16.11 -10.61
C VAL A 35 -0.14 16.24 -9.20
N TRP A 36 -0.89 16.86 -8.31
CA TRP A 36 -0.50 17.19 -6.95
C TRP A 36 -1.52 16.64 -5.96
N GLY A 37 -1.34 15.36 -5.63
CA GLY A 37 -2.19 14.60 -4.72
C GLY A 37 -2.21 13.12 -5.09
N CYS A 38 -2.40 12.27 -4.10
CA CYS A 38 -2.57 10.81 -4.29
C CYS A 38 -3.64 10.20 -3.37
N ARG A 39 -4.61 11.01 -2.90
CA ARG A 39 -5.65 10.57 -1.96
C ARG A 39 -6.87 10.01 -2.68
N THR A 40 -7.55 9.07 -2.04
CA THR A 40 -8.87 8.59 -2.48
C THR A 40 -9.97 9.47 -1.90
N LEU A 41 -11.23 9.15 -2.23
CA LEU A 41 -12.39 9.81 -1.60
C LEU A 41 -12.55 9.40 -0.12
N ASP A 42 -11.98 8.27 0.29
CA ASP A 42 -11.87 7.89 1.71
C ASP A 42 -10.69 8.64 2.33
N ASN A 43 -10.92 9.86 2.81
CA ASN A 43 -9.88 10.71 3.41
C ASN A 43 -9.93 10.72 4.95
N LEU A 44 -10.45 9.66 5.58
CA LEU A 44 -10.48 9.57 7.03
C LEU A 44 -9.05 9.41 7.59
N PRO A 45 -8.66 10.18 8.64
CA PRO A 45 -7.39 9.98 9.32
C PRO A 45 -7.26 8.54 9.83
N GLY A 46 -6.14 7.89 9.51
CA GLY A 46 -5.88 6.49 9.89
C GLY A 46 -6.52 5.44 8.99
N SER A 47 -7.33 5.80 7.99
CA SER A 47 -7.81 4.81 7.01
C SER A 47 -6.64 4.26 6.19
N PRO A 48 -6.50 2.94 6.04
CA PRO A 48 -5.50 2.35 5.15
C PRO A 48 -5.81 2.62 3.67
N TRP A 49 -7.04 3.03 3.35
CA TRP A 49 -7.50 3.30 1.99
C TRP A 49 -7.35 4.76 1.57
N ARG A 50 -6.72 5.56 2.42
CA ARG A 50 -6.50 6.98 2.18
C ARG A 50 -5.77 7.28 0.88
N TYR A 51 -4.88 6.38 0.45
CA TYR A 51 -4.01 6.61 -0.69
C TYR A 51 -4.28 5.69 -1.88
N ILE A 52 -4.22 6.26 -3.09
CA ILE A 52 -4.53 5.60 -4.36
C ILE A 52 -3.60 4.42 -4.60
N GLN A 53 -2.29 4.59 -4.39
CA GLN A 53 -1.30 3.54 -4.62
C GLN A 53 -1.53 2.34 -3.70
N THR A 54 -1.91 2.57 -2.44
CA THR A 54 -2.19 1.50 -1.47
C THR A 54 -3.43 0.71 -1.92
N ARG A 55 -4.51 1.39 -2.30
CA ARG A 55 -5.73 0.73 -2.82
C ARG A 55 -5.48 -0.01 -4.14
N ARG A 56 -4.72 0.59 -5.07
CA ARG A 56 -4.38 -0.02 -6.36
C ARG A 56 -3.50 -1.26 -6.18
N LEU A 57 -2.54 -1.22 -5.26
CA LEU A 57 -1.69 -2.36 -4.94
C LEU A 57 -2.53 -3.53 -4.43
N VAL A 58 -3.41 -3.29 -3.46
CA VAL A 58 -4.28 -4.35 -2.91
C VAL A 58 -5.21 -4.90 -3.98
N SER A 59 -5.86 -4.06 -4.78
CA SER A 59 -6.69 -4.52 -5.89
C SER A 59 -5.92 -5.31 -6.95
N TYR A 60 -4.66 -4.94 -7.22
CA TYR A 60 -3.79 -5.70 -8.12
C TYR A 60 -3.46 -7.09 -7.54
N ILE A 61 -3.16 -7.17 -6.24
CA ILE A 61 -2.91 -8.42 -5.54
C ILE A 61 -4.17 -9.30 -5.54
N GLU A 62 -5.33 -8.77 -5.19
CA GLU A 62 -6.62 -9.47 -5.22
C GLU A 62 -6.91 -10.05 -6.61
N ALA A 63 -6.76 -9.24 -7.65
CA ALA A 63 -7.01 -9.66 -9.03
C ALA A 63 -6.05 -10.77 -9.48
N HIS A 64 -4.77 -10.65 -9.12
CA HIS A 64 -3.76 -11.65 -9.48
C HIS A 64 -4.01 -12.99 -8.78
N ILE A 65 -4.26 -12.98 -7.48
CA ILE A 65 -4.48 -14.18 -6.68
C ILE A 65 -5.81 -14.85 -7.06
N THR A 66 -6.86 -14.07 -7.34
CA THR A 66 -8.11 -14.60 -7.88
C THR A 66 -7.87 -15.32 -9.21
N ARG A 67 -7.05 -14.75 -10.10
CA ARG A 67 -6.69 -15.39 -11.37
C ARG A 67 -5.91 -16.69 -11.17
N LEU A 68 -4.98 -16.75 -10.20
CA LEU A 68 -4.29 -17.99 -9.83
C LEU A 68 -5.27 -19.04 -9.29
N GLY A 69 -6.16 -18.65 -8.38
CA GLY A 69 -7.15 -19.54 -7.78
C GLY A 69 -8.11 -20.18 -8.78
N ARG A 70 -8.38 -19.52 -9.91
CA ARG A 70 -9.22 -20.08 -10.99
C ARG A 70 -8.70 -21.40 -11.55
N ALA A 71 -7.38 -21.62 -11.55
CA ALA A 71 -6.78 -22.86 -12.03
C ALA A 71 -7.07 -24.07 -11.11
N PHE A 72 -7.55 -23.83 -9.89
CA PHE A 72 -7.83 -24.86 -8.88
C PHE A 72 -9.33 -25.07 -8.65
N ILE A 73 -10.19 -24.40 -9.43
CA ILE A 73 -11.63 -24.64 -9.38
C ILE A 73 -11.88 -26.06 -9.92
N PHE A 74 -12.69 -26.84 -9.20
CA PHE A 74 -12.99 -28.26 -9.48
C PHE A 74 -11.85 -29.25 -9.27
N GLU A 75 -10.68 -28.81 -8.80
CA GLU A 75 -9.66 -29.73 -8.29
C GLU A 75 -10.13 -30.39 -6.99
N PRO A 76 -9.65 -31.61 -6.67
CA PRO A 76 -9.94 -32.25 -5.40
C PRO A 76 -9.55 -31.36 -4.22
N ASN A 77 -10.49 -31.12 -3.29
CA ASN A 77 -10.29 -30.26 -2.13
C ASN A 77 -9.49 -31.00 -1.03
N ASN A 78 -8.19 -31.20 -1.25
CA ASN A 78 -7.29 -31.91 -0.36
C ASN A 78 -5.99 -31.12 -0.09
N ALA A 79 -5.20 -31.61 0.87
CA ALA A 79 -3.96 -30.96 1.30
C ALA A 79 -2.95 -30.73 0.16
N ILE A 80 -2.90 -31.60 -0.85
CA ILE A 80 -1.99 -31.47 -1.99
C ILE A 80 -2.38 -30.24 -2.82
N THR A 81 -3.67 -30.08 -3.12
CA THR A 81 -4.20 -28.92 -3.85
C THR A 81 -3.94 -27.63 -3.07
N TRP A 82 -4.15 -27.64 -1.75
CA TRP A 82 -3.89 -26.48 -0.89
C TRP A 82 -2.42 -26.07 -0.92
N MET A 83 -1.52 -27.04 -0.78
CA MET A 83 -0.08 -26.80 -0.80
C MET A 83 0.37 -26.19 -2.14
N LYS A 84 -0.17 -26.69 -3.27
CA LYS A 84 0.12 -26.15 -4.60
C LYS A 84 -0.31 -24.69 -4.73
N LEU A 85 -1.56 -24.37 -4.36
CA LEU A 85 -2.09 -23.01 -4.44
C LEU A 85 -1.33 -22.08 -3.47
N LYS A 86 -1.09 -22.51 -2.22
CA LYS A 86 -0.31 -21.77 -1.22
C LYS A 86 1.11 -21.47 -1.74
N GLY A 87 1.79 -22.47 -2.30
CA GLY A 87 3.14 -22.32 -2.85
C GLY A 87 3.22 -21.36 -4.05
N GLN A 88 2.26 -21.41 -4.97
CA GLN A 88 2.21 -20.46 -6.09
C GLN A 88 1.98 -19.02 -5.62
N THR A 89 1.02 -18.82 -4.72
CA THR A 89 0.74 -17.50 -4.13
C THR A 89 1.94 -16.98 -3.34
N TYR A 90 2.59 -17.83 -2.56
CA TYR A 90 3.80 -17.52 -1.81
C TYR A 90 4.93 -17.03 -2.72
N ASN A 91 5.27 -17.81 -3.76
CA ASN A 91 6.33 -17.45 -4.69
C ASN A 91 6.06 -16.09 -5.35
N TRP A 92 4.81 -15.82 -5.72
CA TRP A 92 4.46 -14.55 -6.33
C TRP A 92 4.55 -13.36 -5.36
N LEU A 93 4.04 -13.50 -4.13
CA LEU A 93 4.13 -12.45 -3.10
C LEU A 93 5.59 -12.19 -2.69
N HIS A 94 6.41 -13.24 -2.59
CA HIS A 94 7.84 -13.11 -2.34
C HIS A 94 8.53 -12.29 -3.45
N GLN A 95 8.23 -12.57 -4.72
CA GLN A 95 8.75 -11.78 -5.84
C GLN A 95 8.26 -10.34 -5.84
N LEU A 96 7.01 -10.09 -5.41
CA LEU A 96 6.47 -8.75 -5.26
C LEU A 96 7.18 -7.98 -4.13
N TRP A 97 7.48 -8.65 -3.01
CA TRP A 97 8.23 -8.09 -1.89
C TRP A 97 9.68 -7.74 -2.27
N LEU A 98 10.40 -8.64 -2.96
CA LEU A 98 11.76 -8.37 -3.45
C LEU A 98 11.83 -7.16 -4.40
N LYS A 99 10.74 -6.88 -5.11
CA LYS A 99 10.61 -5.68 -5.97
C LYS A 99 10.24 -4.41 -5.19
N GLY A 100 10.18 -4.48 -3.87
CA GLY A 100 9.77 -3.37 -3.00
C GLY A 100 8.27 -3.07 -3.06
N GLY A 101 7.43 -4.05 -3.41
CA GLY A 101 5.98 -3.86 -3.46
C GLY A 101 5.29 -3.96 -2.09
N LEU A 102 5.93 -4.61 -1.12
CA LEU A 102 5.42 -4.80 0.24
C LEU A 102 6.40 -4.19 1.25
N SER A 103 5.88 -3.77 2.41
CA SER A 103 6.69 -3.26 3.52
C SER A 103 7.27 -4.42 4.33
N GLY A 104 8.36 -4.18 5.07
CA GLY A 104 8.99 -5.15 5.95
C GLY A 104 10.41 -5.50 5.52
N THR A 105 11.33 -5.49 6.49
CA THR A 105 12.74 -5.86 6.28
C THR A 105 12.94 -7.37 6.17
N GLN A 106 11.99 -8.15 6.69
CA GLN A 106 11.95 -9.60 6.64
C GLN A 106 10.63 -10.03 6.01
N GLU A 107 10.66 -11.15 5.30
CA GLU A 107 9.50 -11.70 4.58
C GLU A 107 8.32 -11.97 5.52
N GLU A 108 8.58 -12.54 6.68
CA GLU A 108 7.58 -12.86 7.73
C GLU A 108 6.81 -11.62 8.21
N ARG A 109 7.43 -10.43 8.08
CA ARG A 109 6.79 -9.14 8.40
C ARG A 109 6.06 -8.55 7.20
N ALA A 110 6.32 -9.03 5.99
CA ALA A 110 5.77 -8.52 4.75
C ALA A 110 4.43 -9.17 4.38
N PHE A 111 4.32 -10.50 4.51
CA PHE A 111 3.07 -11.20 4.25
C PHE A 111 2.99 -12.54 4.98
N ASP A 112 1.76 -13.01 5.20
CA ASP A 112 1.46 -14.31 5.80
C ASP A 112 0.29 -14.94 5.04
N ILE A 113 0.37 -16.25 4.79
CA ILE A 113 -0.63 -17.00 4.01
C ILE A 113 -1.08 -18.20 4.86
N LEU A 114 -2.38 -18.24 5.14
CA LEU A 114 -3.03 -19.34 5.85
C LEU A 114 -3.96 -20.06 4.89
N LEU A 115 -3.75 -21.38 4.74
CA LEU A 115 -4.60 -22.23 3.93
C LEU A 115 -4.51 -23.66 4.45
N GLY A 116 -5.59 -24.09 5.10
CA GLY A 116 -5.72 -25.44 5.65
C GLY A 116 -6.87 -25.54 6.63
N VAL A 117 -7.24 -26.77 6.96
CA VAL A 117 -8.19 -27.04 8.05
C VAL A 117 -7.52 -26.69 9.37
N ASN A 118 -8.25 -26.00 10.24
CA ASN A 118 -7.77 -25.40 11.49
C ASN A 118 -6.79 -24.22 11.33
N GLU A 119 -6.46 -23.80 10.11
CA GLU A 119 -5.75 -22.53 9.84
C GLU A 119 -6.72 -21.46 9.32
N SER A 120 -7.35 -21.75 8.18
CA SER A 120 -8.23 -20.83 7.47
C SER A 120 -9.65 -21.37 7.30
N MET A 121 -9.81 -22.70 7.36
CA MET A 121 -11.06 -23.43 7.13
C MET A 121 -11.44 -24.28 8.34
N SER A 122 -12.74 -24.52 8.51
CA SER A 122 -13.27 -25.54 9.41
C SER A 122 -13.61 -26.84 8.67
N GLU A 123 -13.85 -27.93 9.39
CA GLU A 123 -14.38 -29.18 8.83
C GLU A 123 -15.76 -29.00 8.18
N ALA A 124 -16.54 -28.00 8.61
CA ALA A 124 -17.80 -27.66 7.97
C ALA A 124 -17.58 -27.00 6.60
N ASP A 125 -16.58 -26.12 6.49
CA ASP A 125 -16.23 -25.47 5.21
C ASP A 125 -15.73 -26.50 4.18
N LEU A 126 -14.91 -27.45 4.63
CA LEU A 126 -14.41 -28.53 3.78
C LEU A 126 -15.55 -29.40 3.23
N ARG A 127 -16.48 -29.82 4.10
CA ARG A 127 -17.67 -30.59 3.70
C ARG A 127 -18.62 -29.80 2.79
N ALA A 128 -18.66 -28.48 2.93
CA ALA A 128 -19.38 -27.58 2.03
C ALA A 128 -18.66 -27.33 0.69
N GLY A 129 -17.50 -27.97 0.46
CA GLY A 129 -16.72 -27.81 -0.77
C GLY A 129 -16.01 -26.46 -0.88
N LYS A 130 -15.83 -25.73 0.23
CA LYS A 130 -15.17 -24.42 0.23
C LYS A 130 -13.66 -24.58 0.41
N MET A 131 -12.91 -23.73 -0.28
CA MET A 131 -11.48 -23.57 -0.10
C MET A 131 -11.18 -22.10 0.21
N ILE A 132 -10.77 -21.80 1.44
CA ILE A 132 -10.63 -20.43 1.95
C ILE A 132 -9.17 -20.17 2.24
N MET A 133 -8.54 -19.23 1.51
CA MET A 133 -7.20 -18.74 1.79
C MET A 133 -7.28 -17.37 2.49
N LYS A 134 -6.57 -17.21 3.60
CA LYS A 134 -6.42 -15.91 4.28
C LYS A 134 -5.01 -15.38 4.02
N ILE A 135 -4.92 -14.12 3.61
CA ILE A 135 -3.65 -13.47 3.29
C ILE A 135 -3.55 -12.18 4.09
N LYS A 136 -2.46 -12.03 4.84
CA LYS A 136 -2.11 -10.77 5.53
C LYS A 136 -0.98 -10.12 4.75
N LEU A 137 -1.04 -8.80 4.64
CA LEU A 137 -0.08 -8.01 3.87
C LEU A 137 0.34 -6.78 4.67
N ALA A 138 1.63 -6.47 4.69
CA ALA A 138 2.16 -5.20 5.16
C ALA A 138 2.33 -4.25 3.97
N LEU A 139 1.52 -3.19 3.95
CA LEU A 139 1.47 -2.24 2.84
C LEU A 139 2.43 -1.07 3.07
N LEU A 140 2.87 -0.45 1.97
CA LEU A 140 3.64 0.77 1.99
C LEU A 140 2.71 1.97 2.17
N ILE A 141 3.06 2.86 3.10
CA ILE A 141 2.38 4.13 3.34
C ILE A 141 3.29 5.24 2.81
N PRO A 142 2.79 6.17 1.98
CA PRO A 142 3.61 7.25 1.44
C PRO A 142 4.04 8.25 2.52
N ALA A 143 5.20 8.87 2.33
CA ALA A 143 5.59 10.07 3.06
C ALA A 143 4.87 11.28 2.46
N GLU A 144 3.88 11.80 3.16
CA GLU A 144 3.12 12.98 2.70
C GLU A 144 3.80 14.31 3.07
N PHE A 145 4.55 14.32 4.17
CA PHE A 145 5.23 15.52 4.68
C PHE A 145 6.71 15.20 4.91
N ILE A 146 7.57 16.15 4.55
CA ILE A 146 8.99 16.12 4.86
C ILE A 146 9.27 17.34 5.72
N GLU A 147 9.55 17.12 7.00
CA GLU A 147 9.98 18.16 7.92
C GLU A 147 11.51 18.23 7.91
N LEU A 148 12.06 19.38 7.54
CA LEU A 148 13.49 19.63 7.53
C LEU A 148 13.87 20.49 8.74
N ASN A 149 14.61 19.91 9.68
CA ASN A 149 15.15 20.62 10.83
C ASN A 149 16.61 21.01 10.55
N LEU A 150 16.89 22.31 10.51
CA LEU A 150 18.22 22.86 10.29
C LEU A 150 18.77 23.35 11.63
N THR A 151 19.83 22.71 12.11
CA THR A 151 20.56 23.15 13.30
C THR A 151 21.93 23.66 12.88
N PHE A 152 22.26 24.89 13.28
CA PHE A 152 23.58 25.47 13.03
C PHE A 152 24.41 25.39 14.30
N ASP A 153 25.43 24.53 14.32
CA ASP A 153 26.41 24.48 15.40
C ASP A 153 27.44 25.58 15.18
N ALA A 154 27.20 26.75 15.77
CA ALA A 154 28.18 27.82 15.84
C ALA A 154 29.22 27.49 16.93
N ARG A 155 30.10 26.51 16.69
CA ARG A 155 31.35 26.42 17.45
C ARG A 155 32.23 27.60 17.05
N THR A 156 31.97 28.76 17.63
CA THR A 156 32.98 29.80 17.73
C THR A 156 34.14 29.21 18.53
N GLY A 157 35.27 28.98 17.85
CA GLY A 157 36.50 28.49 18.45
C GLY A 157 37.10 29.49 19.44
N ILE A 158 36.46 29.64 20.60
CA ILE A 158 37.07 30.25 21.77
C ILE A 158 37.35 29.11 22.73
N THR A 159 38.41 28.37 22.40
CA THR A 159 39.19 27.59 23.37
C THR A 159 39.55 28.50 24.53
N GLY A 160 39.37 27.99 25.75
CA GLY A 160 39.58 28.71 26.99
C GLY A 160 40.89 29.49 27.03
N LEU A 161 40.80 30.70 27.54
CA LEU A 161 41.92 31.40 28.17
C LEU A 161 41.47 31.82 29.56
N ASN A 162 42.15 31.21 30.53
CA ASN A 162 42.26 31.50 31.97
C ASN A 162 41.07 31.18 32.87
#